data_AF-A0A946ZZQ5-F1
#
_entry.id   AF-A0A946ZZQ5-F1
#
_cell.length_a   1.000
_cell.length_b   1.000
_cell.length_c   1.000
_cell.angle_alpha   90.00
_cell.angle_beta   90.00
_cell.angle_gamma   90.00
#
_symmetry.space_group_name_H-M   'P 1'
#
loop_
_entity.id
_entity.type
_entity.pdbx_description
1 polymer ?
#
loop_
_entity_poly.entity_id
_entity_poly.type
_entity_poly.pdbx_seq_one_letter_code
_entity_poly.pdbx_strand_id
1 'polypeptide(L)'
;LLITVLSLLRFSNDPDGGLDIPHMDKAVHFLFYFVAAILGSLYLREATKRTISLSKALILSLLFAVVYGMIIEVIQSALTDYRSGEFEDILANSLGAITGVLLLKFLFSGKRQQKWKH
;
A
#
# COMPACT_ATOMS: atom_id res chain seq x y z
N LEU A 1 9.62 -5.19 -5.90
CA LEU A 1 10.46 -6.36 -5.56
C LEU A 1 10.06 -6.93 -4.20
N LEU A 2 10.25 -6.23 -3.07
CA LEU A 2 9.84 -6.77 -1.76
C LEU A 2 8.34 -7.09 -1.69
N ILE A 3 7.47 -6.15 -2.07
CA ILE A 3 6.01 -6.33 -2.10
C ILE A 3 5.63 -7.50 -3.03
N THR A 4 6.26 -7.57 -4.21
CA THR A 4 6.05 -8.64 -5.18
C THR A 4 6.38 -10.01 -4.60
N VAL A 5 7.57 -10.16 -4.01
CA VAL A 5 8.04 -11.44 -3.45
C VAL A 5 7.14 -11.84 -2.29
N LEU A 6 6.79 -10.91 -1.40
CA LEU A 6 5.97 -11.22 -0.23
C LEU A 6 4.50 -11.46 -0.57
N SER A 7 3.96 -10.85 -1.61
CA SER A 7 2.63 -11.20 -2.13
C SER A 7 2.63 -12.57 -2.82
N LEU A 8 3.73 -12.96 -3.48
CA LEU A 8 3.85 -14.30 -4.09
C LEU A 8 4.11 -15.41 -3.08
N LEU A 9 4.76 -15.10 -1.95
CA LEU A 9 4.96 -16.06 -0.86
C LEU A 9 3.64 -16.35 -0.17
N ARG A 10 3.21 -17.62 -0.18
CA ARG A 10 2.11 -18.07 0.69
C ARG A 10 2.58 -17.99 2.14
N PHE A 11 1.86 -17.24 2.95
CA PHE A 11 1.75 -17.54 4.37
C PHE A 11 0.70 -18.65 4.49
N SER A 12 1.07 -19.88 4.15
CA SER A 12 0.14 -21.01 4.13
C SER A 12 -0.26 -21.44 5.53
N ASN A 13 -1.54 -21.76 5.66
CA ASN A 13 -2.12 -22.59 6.70
C ASN A 13 -1.62 -24.04 6.49
N ASP A 14 -0.34 -24.29 6.77
CA ASP A 14 0.18 -25.65 6.77
C ASP A 14 -0.40 -26.44 7.96
N PRO A 15 -0.89 -27.67 7.75
CA PRO A 15 -1.28 -28.56 8.86
C PRO A 15 -0.10 -28.90 9.78
N ASP A 16 1.13 -28.73 9.28
CA ASP A 16 2.37 -29.08 9.95
C ASP A 16 3.07 -27.84 10.53
N GLY A 17 2.46 -27.23 11.55
CA GLY A 17 3.18 -26.40 12.53
C GLY A 17 3.44 -24.93 12.19
N GLY A 18 2.80 -24.37 11.15
CA GLY A 18 2.73 -22.92 10.95
C GLY A 18 1.74 -22.25 11.91
N LEU A 19 2.02 -21.01 12.34
CA LEU A 19 1.04 -20.19 13.08
C LEU A 19 -0.19 -19.95 12.19
N ASP A 20 -1.25 -20.74 12.39
CA ASP A 20 -2.55 -20.59 11.73
C ASP A 20 -3.25 -19.34 12.28
N ILE A 21 -2.94 -18.19 11.68
CA ILE A 21 -3.60 -16.92 11.99
C ILE A 21 -4.49 -16.58 10.80
N PRO A 22 -5.82 -16.75 10.93
CA PRO A 22 -6.76 -16.39 9.89
C PRO A 22 -6.55 -14.96 9.40
N HIS A 23 -6.53 -14.75 8.08
CA HIS A 23 -6.43 -13.44 7.43
C HIS A 23 -5.10 -12.68 7.62
N MET A 24 -4.04 -13.35 8.08
CA MET A 24 -2.72 -12.72 8.22
C MET A 24 -2.17 -12.19 6.90
N ASP A 25 -2.39 -12.90 5.80
CA ASP A 25 -2.06 -12.48 4.45
C ASP A 25 -2.67 -11.11 4.10
N LYS A 26 -3.95 -10.90 4.38
CA LYS A 26 -4.64 -9.62 4.14
C LYS A 26 -4.06 -8.48 4.97
N ALA A 27 -3.70 -8.76 6.23
CA ALA A 27 -3.07 -7.76 7.10
C ALA A 27 -1.68 -7.36 6.59
N VAL A 28 -0.92 -8.31 6.07
CA VAL A 28 0.40 -8.08 5.46
C VAL A 28 0.26 -7.25 4.18
N HIS A 29 -0.70 -7.59 3.32
CA HIS A 29 -1.05 -6.82 2.13
C HIS A 29 -1.42 -5.37 2.49
N PHE A 30 -2.34 -5.17 3.44
CA PHE A 30 -2.69 -3.85 3.95
C PHE A 30 -1.46 -3.06 4.39
N LEU A 31 -0.60 -3.66 5.23
CA LEU A 31 0.58 -2.99 5.78
C LEU A 31 1.58 -2.60 4.69
N PHE A 32 1.83 -3.47 3.71
CA PHE A 32 2.77 -3.15 2.64
C PHE A 32 2.29 -2.00 1.77
N TYR A 33 1.02 -2.00 1.36
CA TYR A 33 0.50 -0.92 0.54
C TYR A 33 0.35 0.38 1.34
N PHE A 34 0.11 0.30 2.65
CA PHE A 34 0.18 1.44 3.57
C PHE A 34 1.56 2.08 3.58
N VAL A 35 2.62 1.30 3.85
CA VAL A 35 4.00 1.81 3.88
C VAL A 35 4.42 2.28 2.49
N ALA A 36 4.07 1.56 1.43
CA ALA A 36 4.40 1.91 0.05
C ALA A 36 3.79 3.26 -0.35
N ALA A 37 2.53 3.53 0.00
CA ALA A 37 1.88 4.80 -0.29
C ALA A 37 2.56 5.97 0.46
N ILE A 38 2.98 5.74 1.72
CA ILE A 38 3.72 6.75 2.50
C ILE A 38 5.07 7.04 1.86
N LEU A 39 5.89 6.01 1.66
CA LEU A 39 7.23 6.15 1.12
C LEU A 39 7.20 6.70 -0.31
N GLY A 40 6.28 6.23 -1.15
CA GLY A 40 6.09 6.73 -2.50
C GLY A 40 5.75 8.22 -2.52
N SER A 41 4.89 8.68 -1.61
CA SER A 41 4.49 10.08 -1.54
C SER A 41 5.65 10.98 -1.11
N LEU A 42 6.45 10.53 -0.13
CA LEU A 42 7.63 11.24 0.33
C LEU A 42 8.73 11.25 -0.74
N TYR A 43 8.95 10.11 -1.39
CA TYR A 43 9.90 9.96 -2.50
C TYR A 43 9.55 10.89 -3.66
N LEU A 44 8.29 10.88 -4.13
CA LEU A 44 7.86 11.77 -5.22
C LEU A 44 8.07 13.24 -4.86
N ARG A 45 7.79 13.62 -3.62
CA ARG A 45 7.98 14.98 -3.14
C ARG A 45 9.47 15.39 -3.13
N GLU A 46 10.36 14.49 -2.75
CA GLU A 46 11.80 14.75 -2.70
C GLU A 46 12.44 14.70 -4.09
N ALA A 47 12.16 13.66 -4.88
CA ALA A 47 12.64 13.49 -6.25
C ALA A 47 12.26 14.66 -7.17
N THR A 48 11.08 15.24 -6.93
CA THR A 48 10.57 16.39 -7.69
C THR A 48 11.02 17.73 -7.09
N LYS A 49 11.96 17.74 -6.13
CA LYS A 49 12.45 18.93 -5.40
C LYS A 49 11.31 19.81 -4.86
N ARG A 50 10.21 19.18 -4.42
CA ARG A 50 8.98 19.81 -3.92
C ARG A 50 8.26 20.73 -4.91
N THR A 51 8.52 20.60 -6.21
CA THR A 51 7.81 21.40 -7.25
C THR A 51 6.36 20.96 -7.41
N ILE A 52 6.04 19.67 -7.17
CA ILE A 52 4.65 19.20 -7.06
C ILE A 52 4.11 19.42 -5.64
N SER A 53 2.82 19.75 -5.55
CA SER A 53 2.14 19.89 -4.27
C SER A 53 2.03 18.54 -3.57
N LEU A 54 1.95 18.56 -2.23
CA LEU A 54 1.76 17.34 -1.44
C LEU A 54 0.52 16.58 -1.90
N SER A 55 -0.59 17.25 -2.15
CA SER A 55 -1.82 16.60 -2.64
C SER A 55 -1.60 15.86 -3.97
N LYS A 56 -0.82 16.44 -4.89
CA LYS A 56 -0.49 15.77 -6.17
C LYS A 56 0.39 14.54 -5.94
N ALA A 57 1.41 14.64 -5.09
CA ALA A 57 2.27 13.51 -4.74
C ALA A 57 1.46 12.35 -4.12
N LEU A 58 0.57 12.68 -3.17
CA LEU A 58 -0.33 11.72 -2.53
C LEU A 58 -1.24 10.99 -3.53
N ILE A 59 -1.88 11.73 -4.44
CA ILE A 59 -2.76 11.14 -5.47
C ILE A 59 -1.96 10.24 -6.41
N LEU A 60 -0.79 10.68 -6.87
CA LEU A 60 0.05 9.89 -7.77
C LEU A 60 0.54 8.60 -7.11
N SER A 61 0.96 8.66 -5.84
CA SER A 61 1.36 7.47 -5.10
C SER A 61 0.21 6.51 -4.84
N LEU A 62 -0.98 7.02 -4.53
CA LEU A 62 -2.18 6.18 -4.39
C LEU A 62 -2.52 5.45 -5.69
N LEU A 63 -2.57 6.18 -6.81
CA LEU A 63 -2.87 5.59 -8.11
C LEU A 63 -1.82 4.56 -8.51
N PHE A 64 -0.55 4.87 -8.32
CA PHE A 64 0.54 3.93 -8.58
C PHE A 64 0.40 2.67 -7.72
N ALA A 65 0.18 2.81 -6.41
CA ALA A 65 0.04 1.67 -5.51
C ALA A 65 -1.16 0.79 -5.87
N VAL A 66 -2.32 1.37 -6.19
CA VAL A 66 -3.53 0.61 -6.58
C VAL A 66 -3.32 -0.13 -7.91
N VAL A 67 -2.79 0.56 -8.93
CA VAL A 67 -2.50 -0.07 -10.24
C VAL A 67 -1.47 -1.16 -10.10
N TYR A 68 -0.41 -0.92 -9.34
CA TYR A 68 0.61 -1.91 -9.06
C TYR A 68 0.02 -3.13 -8.36
N GLY A 69 -0.83 -2.93 -7.36
CA GLY A 69 -1.54 -4.00 -6.68
C GLY A 69 -2.37 -4.84 -7.62
N MET A 70 -3.22 -4.21 -8.43
CA MET A 70 -4.03 -4.95 -9.42
C MET A 70 -3.17 -5.79 -10.38
N ILE A 71 -2.02 -5.27 -10.83
CA ILE A 71 -1.11 -6.04 -11.69
C ILE A 71 -0.55 -7.27 -10.95
N ILE A 72 -0.16 -7.12 -9.69
CA ILE A 72 0.34 -8.24 -8.89
C ILE A 72 -0.75 -9.29 -8.67
N GLU A 73 -1.99 -8.90 -8.40
CA GLU A 73 -3.12 -9.83 -8.26
C GLU A 73 -3.41 -10.60 -9.54
N VAL A 74 -3.34 -9.92 -10.71
CA VAL A 74 -3.46 -10.59 -12.01
C VAL A 74 -2.33 -11.60 -12.21
N ILE A 75 -1.08 -11.22 -11.90
CA ILE A 75 0.07 -12.14 -11.99
C ILE A 75 -0.09 -13.33 -11.04
N GLN A 76 -0.54 -13.11 -9.80
CA GLN A 76 -0.81 -14.18 -8.84
C GLN A 76 -1.87 -15.14 -9.39
N SER A 77 -2.98 -14.61 -9.92
CA SER A 77 -4.04 -15.44 -10.51
C SER A 77 -3.58 -16.22 -11.75
N ALA A 78 -2.67 -15.67 -12.56
CA ALA A 78 -2.12 -16.32 -13.74
C ALA A 78 -1.05 -17.39 -13.42
N LEU A 79 -0.34 -17.25 -12.30
CA LEU A 79 0.73 -18.16 -11.88
C LEU A 79 0.27 -19.20 -10.84
N THR A 80 -0.91 -19.04 -10.24
CA THR A 80 -1.42 -19.96 -9.21
C THR A 80 -2.83 -20.47 -9.53
N ASP A 81 -2.94 -21.72 -9.98
CA ASP A 81 -4.18 -22.40 -10.41
C ASP A 81 -5.24 -22.61 -9.30
N TYR A 82 -4.96 -22.20 -8.06
CA TYR A 82 -5.83 -22.37 -6.89
C TYR A 82 -6.31 -21.04 -6.26
N ARG A 83 -5.95 -19.90 -6.84
CA ARG A 83 -6.41 -18.58 -6.34
C ARG A 83 -7.25 -17.91 -7.41
N SER A 84 -8.56 -17.93 -7.23
CA SER A 84 -9.37 -16.81 -7.71
C SER A 84 -8.74 -15.56 -7.11
N GLY A 85 -8.24 -14.61 -7.93
CA GLY A 85 -7.69 -13.36 -7.41
C GLY A 85 -8.65 -12.80 -6.38
N GLU A 86 -8.27 -12.84 -5.10
CA GLU A 86 -9.20 -12.60 -4.04
C GLU A 86 -9.50 -11.10 -4.10
N PHE A 87 -10.75 -10.78 -4.41
CA PHE A 87 -11.23 -9.40 -4.32
C PHE A 87 -10.84 -8.77 -2.97
N GLU A 88 -10.70 -9.60 -1.93
CA GLU A 88 -10.22 -9.26 -0.60
C GLU A 88 -8.77 -8.75 -0.56
N ASP A 89 -7.86 -9.28 -1.38
CA ASP A 89 -6.47 -8.79 -1.48
C ASP A 89 -6.42 -7.43 -2.19
N ILE A 90 -7.20 -7.26 -3.27
CA ILE A 90 -7.38 -5.95 -3.93
C ILE A 90 -7.91 -4.92 -2.93
N LEU A 91 -8.90 -5.30 -2.10
CA LEU A 91 -9.45 -4.45 -1.06
C LEU A 91 -8.39 -4.13 0.01
N ALA A 92 -7.65 -5.11 0.52
CA ALA A 92 -6.62 -4.91 1.54
C ALA A 92 -5.51 -3.97 1.04
N ASN A 93 -5.02 -4.20 -0.17
CA ASN A 93 -4.03 -3.36 -0.86
C ASN A 93 -4.53 -1.92 -0.97
N SER A 94 -5.77 -1.74 -1.46
CA SER A 94 -6.37 -0.42 -1.68
C SER A 94 -6.59 0.33 -0.37
N LEU A 95 -7.11 -0.35 0.67
CA LEU A 95 -7.34 0.24 1.99
C LEU A 95 -6.04 0.65 2.66
N GLY A 96 -4.99 -0.17 2.53
CA GLY A 96 -3.65 0.16 3.01
C GLY A 96 -3.14 1.45 2.39
N ALA A 97 -3.16 1.52 1.05
CA ALA A 97 -2.70 2.68 0.31
C ALA A 97 -3.49 3.96 0.64
N ILE A 98 -4.82 3.87 0.70
CA ILE A 98 -5.69 4.99 1.08
C ILE A 98 -5.35 5.48 2.49
N THR A 99 -5.23 4.57 3.46
CA THR A 99 -4.93 4.91 4.84
C THR A 99 -3.57 5.59 4.98
N GLY A 100 -2.56 5.11 4.26
CA GLY A 100 -1.21 5.71 4.26
C GLY A 100 -1.21 7.14 3.72
N VAL A 101 -1.94 7.38 2.63
CA VAL A 101 -2.12 8.72 2.06
C VAL A 101 -2.88 9.66 3.02
N LEU A 102 -3.96 9.17 3.63
CA LEU A 102 -4.74 9.95 4.59
C LEU A 102 -3.92 10.33 5.82
N LEU A 103 -3.10 9.41 6.34
CA LEU A 103 -2.20 9.67 7.45
C LEU A 103 -1.20 10.78 7.10
N LEU A 104 -0.54 10.69 5.94
CA LEU A 104 0.37 11.74 5.50
C LEU A 104 -0.35 13.08 5.32
N LYS A 105 -1.54 13.07 4.71
CA LYS A 105 -2.34 14.28 4.57
C LYS A 105 -2.62 14.91 5.94
N PHE A 106 -3.05 14.12 6.92
CA PHE A 106 -3.32 14.59 8.28
C PHE A 106 -2.06 15.19 8.94
N LEU A 107 -0.94 14.46 8.92
CA LEU A 107 0.32 14.89 9.54
C LEU A 107 0.86 16.20 8.97
N PHE A 108 0.72 16.42 7.66
CA PHE A 108 1.25 17.62 6.99
C PHE A 108 0.21 18.74 6.84
N SER A 109 -1.09 18.47 6.96
CA SER A 109 -2.13 19.50 6.95
C SER A 109 -2.15 20.30 8.26
N GLY A 110 -1.78 19.70 9.39
CA GLY A 110 -1.74 20.37 10.70
C GLY A 110 -0.62 21.42 10.87
N LYS A 111 0.49 21.32 10.13
CA LYS A 111 1.65 22.24 10.30
C LYS A 111 1.55 23.56 9.51
N ARG A 112 0.51 23.77 8.69
CA ARG A 112 0.38 24.99 7.85
C ARG A 112 -0.52 26.08 8.45
N GLN A 113 -1.12 25.87 9.63
CA GLN A 113 -1.97 26.86 10.29
C GLN A 113 -1.36 27.51 11.54
N GLN A 114 -0.15 27.12 11.96
CA GLN A 114 0.58 27.73 13.08
C GLN A 114 1.63 28.74 12.58
N LYS A 115 1.24 29.64 11.67
CA LYS A 115 1.95 30.92 11.44
C LYS A 115 0.95 32.04 11.69
N TRP A 116 0.61 32.22 12.97
CA TRP A 116 -0.02 33.43 13.51
C TRP A 116 0.91 34.60 13.14
N LYS A 117 0.45 35.62 12.41
CA LYS A 117 -0.35 36.74 12.95
C LYS A 117 0.16 37.17 14.33
N HIS A 118 1.37 37.70 14.36
CA HIS A 118 1.80 38.72 15.31
C HIS A 118 2.53 39.80 14.52
#